data_AF-A0A4D4MI06-F1
#
_entry.id   AF-A0A4D4MI06-F1
#
_cell.length_a   1.000
_cell.length_b   1.000
_cell.length_c   1.000
_cell.angle_alpha   90.00
_cell.angle_beta   90.00
_cell.angle_gamma   90.00
#
_symmetry.space_group_name_H-M   'P 1'
#
loop_
_entity.id
_entity.type
_entity.pdbx_description
1 polymer ?
#
loop_
_entity_poly.entity_id
_entity_poly.type
_entity_poly.pdbx_seq_one_letter_code
_entity_poly.pdbx_strand_id
1 'polypeptide(L)'
;MLAAGCTASGAAAPTVSRTASVSAPADDPTPGVMTLFKDPAFNFNGLLALGGSGYGAGEVGEVLTAVNVINKAGLSAQTYTETFKKLGDQLMEAPQGSKPGTQTTRLRALRAAQYYGQALFFVLGSDDPGSEEQLYKAGRGAWDKFGELCDPAPVTANVPYGKTPLPVWFFRPDASGERRPTVILTNGSDGQNVDMWTYGVSAALERGWNALVYDGPGQGQLLFVDQVVFTPHWETVVTPLVDWLAARSDVDMGKIALTGLSMAGDLAPEPRPSRTGSPLWWRCPACSRPGWAFLRRSVRSSPRTRKRPTTSGTRRSSPRCLRPRPRR
;
A
#
# COMPACT_ATOMS: atom_id res chain seq x y z
N MET A 1 72.36 -24.66 -17.69
CA MET A 1 72.57 -23.22 -17.95
C MET A 1 71.28 -22.69 -18.55
N LEU A 2 70.40 -22.08 -17.77
CA LEU A 2 70.40 -20.67 -17.33
C LEU A 2 69.98 -19.68 -18.43
N ALA A 3 69.03 -18.83 -18.01
CA ALA A 3 68.49 -17.60 -18.61
C ALA A 3 67.44 -17.79 -19.74
N ALA A 4 66.13 -17.67 -19.48
CA ALA A 4 65.33 -16.53 -18.98
C ALA A 4 64.84 -15.62 -20.13
N GLY A 5 63.52 -15.44 -20.20
CA GLY A 5 62.87 -14.54 -21.14
C GLY A 5 61.35 -14.71 -21.18
N CYS A 6 60.68 -14.43 -20.05
CA CYS A 6 59.23 -14.28 -20.00
C CYS A 6 58.79 -13.06 -20.82
N THR A 7 57.88 -13.23 -21.77
CA THR A 7 56.88 -12.20 -22.11
C THR A 7 55.55 -12.88 -22.33
N ALA A 8 54.57 -12.53 -21.49
CA ALA A 8 53.22 -13.05 -21.53
C ALA A 8 52.39 -12.31 -22.59
N SER A 9 51.46 -13.07 -23.15
CA SER A 9 50.51 -12.73 -24.21
C SER A 9 49.77 -11.40 -24.00
N GLY A 10 49.90 -10.48 -24.95
CA GLY A 10 49.05 -9.29 -25.04
C GLY A 10 47.73 -9.63 -25.72
N ALA A 11 46.80 -10.23 -24.99
CA ALA A 11 45.42 -10.33 -25.42
C ALA A 11 44.73 -8.99 -25.15
N ALA A 12 44.27 -8.32 -26.22
CA ALA A 12 43.52 -7.08 -26.12
C ALA A 12 42.22 -7.30 -25.31
N ALA A 13 42.07 -6.55 -24.22
CA ALA A 13 40.84 -6.56 -23.43
C ALA A 13 39.70 -5.90 -24.23
N PRO A 14 38.48 -6.48 -24.24
CA PRO A 14 37.34 -5.83 -24.87
C PRO A 14 36.95 -4.60 -24.05
N THR A 15 36.94 -3.44 -24.70
CA THR A 15 36.48 -2.18 -24.13
C THR A 15 34.97 -2.26 -23.92
N VAL A 16 34.53 -2.55 -22.70
CA VAL A 16 33.11 -2.48 -22.33
C VAL A 16 32.73 -1.01 -22.25
N SER A 17 32.21 -0.47 -23.34
CA SER A 17 31.60 0.86 -23.36
C SER A 17 30.32 0.80 -22.52
N ARG A 18 30.39 1.25 -21.27
CA ARG A 18 29.20 1.51 -20.45
C ARG A 18 28.54 2.78 -20.98
N THR A 19 27.75 2.65 -22.04
CA THR A 19 26.66 3.59 -22.28
C THR A 19 25.61 3.32 -21.23
N ALA A 20 25.56 4.17 -20.20
CA ALA A 20 24.40 4.29 -19.34
C ALA A 20 23.19 4.55 -20.25
N SER A 21 22.30 3.57 -20.36
CA SER A 21 21.01 3.78 -21.00
C SER A 21 20.23 4.74 -20.11
N VAL A 22 20.18 6.00 -20.53
CA VAL A 22 19.25 6.99 -20.00
C VAL A 22 17.86 6.37 -20.06
N SER A 23 17.23 6.19 -18.90
CA SER A 23 15.83 5.80 -18.80
C SER A 23 15.01 6.75 -19.66
N ALA A 24 14.20 6.19 -20.57
CA ALA A 24 13.27 6.98 -21.36
C ALA A 24 12.44 7.89 -20.43
N PRO A 25 12.15 9.15 -20.83
CA PRO A 25 11.29 10.00 -20.03
C PRO A 25 9.95 9.30 -19.85
N ALA A 26 9.45 9.25 -18.62
CA ALA A 26 8.11 8.78 -18.33
C ALA A 26 7.13 9.59 -19.21
N ASP A 27 6.31 8.90 -20.00
CA ASP A 27 5.30 9.52 -20.86
C ASP A 27 4.48 10.55 -20.06
N ASP A 28 4.12 11.65 -20.73
CA ASP A 28 3.22 12.68 -20.19
C ASP A 28 2.01 12.02 -19.49
N PRO A 29 1.58 12.53 -18.32
CA PRO A 29 0.45 11.97 -17.61
C PRO A 29 -0.75 11.90 -18.56
N THR A 30 -1.39 10.73 -18.61
CA THR A 30 -2.57 10.47 -19.46
C THR A 30 -3.53 11.66 -19.39
N PRO A 31 -4.00 12.22 -20.51
CA PRO A 31 -4.84 13.42 -20.51
C PRO A 31 -6.01 13.28 -19.53
N GLY A 32 -6.05 14.17 -18.53
CA GLY A 32 -7.11 14.20 -17.51
C GLY A 32 -6.73 13.67 -16.11
N VAL A 33 -5.51 13.16 -15.90
CA VAL A 33 -5.02 12.88 -14.53
C VAL A 33 -4.64 14.20 -13.85
N MET A 34 -5.08 14.40 -12.61
CA MET A 34 -4.75 15.59 -11.82
C MET A 34 -3.22 15.76 -11.72
N THR A 35 -2.74 16.98 -11.97
CA THR A 35 -1.32 17.33 -11.88
C THR A 35 -1.08 18.16 -10.62
N LEU A 36 -0.54 17.52 -9.57
CA LEU A 36 -0.11 18.14 -8.32
C LEU A 36 1.30 18.75 -8.45
N PHE A 37 2.17 18.07 -9.20
CA PHE A 37 3.55 18.47 -9.48
C PHE A 37 3.86 18.33 -10.96
N LYS A 38 4.74 19.18 -11.49
CA LYS A 38 5.19 19.09 -12.89
C LYS A 38 6.11 17.89 -13.13
N ASP A 39 6.92 17.53 -12.13
CA ASP A 39 7.77 16.35 -12.21
C ASP A 39 6.92 15.07 -12.07
N PRO A 40 7.04 14.11 -13.00
CA PRO A 40 6.22 12.90 -13.00
C PRO A 40 6.37 12.02 -11.76
N ALA A 41 7.57 11.90 -11.18
CA ALA A 41 7.80 11.03 -10.02
C ALA A 41 7.17 11.62 -8.76
N PHE A 42 7.36 12.91 -8.52
CA PHE A 42 6.69 13.61 -7.43
C PHE A 42 5.17 13.65 -7.63
N ASN A 43 4.71 13.82 -8.87
CA ASN A 43 3.27 13.80 -9.16
C ASN A 43 2.65 12.44 -8.88
N PHE A 44 3.31 11.36 -9.31
CA PHE A 44 2.88 9.99 -9.03
C PHE A 44 2.74 9.76 -7.52
N ASN A 45 3.76 10.10 -6.74
CA ASN A 45 3.73 9.87 -5.29
C ASN A 45 2.72 10.78 -4.58
N GLY A 46 2.61 12.05 -4.97
CA GLY A 46 1.59 12.96 -4.47
C GLY A 46 0.16 12.45 -4.75
N LEU A 47 -0.06 11.81 -5.90
CA LEU A 47 -1.34 11.19 -6.23
C LEU A 47 -1.62 9.92 -5.41
N LEU A 48 -0.59 9.15 -5.03
CA LEU A 48 -0.75 8.05 -4.07
C LEU A 48 -1.22 8.57 -2.71
N ALA A 49 -0.61 9.65 -2.20
CA ALA A 49 -1.06 10.29 -0.96
C ALA A 49 -2.51 10.80 -1.06
N LEU A 50 -2.85 11.45 -2.18
CA LEU A 50 -4.22 11.92 -2.42
C LEU A 50 -5.21 10.76 -2.47
N GLY A 51 -4.88 9.69 -3.20
CA GLY A 51 -5.70 8.48 -3.29
C GLY A 51 -5.91 7.77 -1.94
N GLY A 52 -4.87 7.74 -1.10
CA GLY A 52 -4.93 7.20 0.25
C GLY A 52 -5.97 7.89 1.15
N SER A 53 -6.37 9.12 0.82
CA SER A 53 -7.45 9.82 1.53
C SER A 53 -8.79 9.09 1.45
N GLY A 54 -9.05 8.35 0.36
CA GLY A 54 -10.26 7.52 0.22
C GLY A 54 -10.37 6.38 1.24
N TYR A 55 -9.26 6.04 1.90
CA TYR A 55 -9.16 4.95 2.88
C TYR A 55 -8.77 5.45 4.28
N GLY A 56 -8.84 6.77 4.50
CA GLY A 56 -8.49 7.42 5.77
C GLY A 56 -6.98 7.50 6.06
N ALA A 57 -6.13 7.10 5.11
CA ALA A 57 -4.67 7.19 5.24
C ALA A 57 -4.11 8.57 4.86
N GLY A 58 -4.97 9.48 4.40
CA GLY A 58 -4.64 10.90 4.21
C GLY A 58 -5.89 11.75 4.40
N GLU A 59 -5.72 13.07 4.46
CA GLU A 59 -6.81 14.02 4.27
C GLU A 59 -6.52 14.86 3.04
N VAL A 60 -7.55 15.06 2.20
CA VAL A 60 -7.43 15.86 0.97
C VAL A 60 -6.88 17.25 1.27
N GLY A 61 -7.38 17.91 2.33
CA GLY A 61 -6.92 19.24 2.73
C GLY A 61 -5.45 19.27 3.20
N GLU A 62 -5.03 18.25 3.96
CA GLU A 62 -3.65 18.12 4.44
C GLU A 62 -2.69 17.91 3.24
N VAL A 63 -3.01 16.99 2.34
CA VAL A 63 -2.20 16.68 1.15
C VAL A 63 -2.11 17.88 0.20
N LEU A 64 -3.23 18.52 -0.15
CA LEU A 64 -3.21 19.68 -1.04
C LEU A 64 -2.48 20.89 -0.40
N THR A 65 -2.53 21.02 0.92
CA THR A 65 -1.75 22.05 1.63
C THR A 65 -0.25 21.75 1.56
N ALA A 66 0.16 20.50 1.77
CA ALA A 66 1.56 20.08 1.60
C ALA A 66 2.07 20.33 0.17
N VAL A 67 1.27 19.99 -0.84
CA VAL A 67 1.57 20.27 -2.26
C VAL A 67 1.79 21.76 -2.50
N ASN A 68 0.90 22.63 -1.97
CA ASN A 68 1.05 24.08 -2.09
C ASN A 68 2.32 24.61 -1.40
N VAL A 69 2.67 24.06 -0.24
CA VAL A 69 3.91 24.42 0.48
C VAL A 69 5.13 24.05 -0.35
N ILE A 70 5.19 22.83 -0.89
CA ILE A 70 6.30 22.34 -1.71
C ILE A 70 6.42 23.17 -2.99
N ASN A 71 5.32 23.41 -3.70
CA ASN A 71 5.32 24.22 -4.94
C ASN A 71 5.77 25.67 -4.68
N LYS A 72 5.40 26.26 -3.54
CA LYS A 72 5.83 27.60 -3.16
C LYS A 72 7.31 27.65 -2.78
N ALA A 73 7.83 26.63 -2.10
CA ALA A 73 9.23 26.54 -1.69
C ALA A 73 10.17 26.16 -2.85
N GLY A 74 9.65 25.52 -3.88
CA GLY A 74 10.41 24.96 -5.00
C GLY A 74 10.57 23.45 -4.84
N LEU A 75 10.01 22.69 -5.79
CA LEU A 75 9.99 21.22 -5.73
C LEU A 75 11.41 20.64 -5.73
N SER A 76 11.71 19.83 -4.72
CA SER A 76 12.93 19.05 -4.56
C SER A 76 12.66 17.88 -3.62
N ALA A 77 13.54 16.87 -3.63
CA ALA A 77 13.47 15.78 -2.68
C ALA A 77 13.57 16.25 -1.23
N GLN A 78 14.39 17.28 -0.94
CA GLN A 78 14.46 17.91 0.37
C GLN A 78 13.12 18.49 0.80
N THR A 79 12.56 19.43 0.01
CA THR A 79 11.31 20.10 0.37
C THR A 79 10.13 19.14 0.49
N TYR A 80 10.09 18.08 -0.34
CA TYR A 80 9.08 17.03 -0.24
C TYR A 80 9.22 16.24 1.06
N THR A 81 10.43 15.73 1.34
CA THR A 81 10.75 14.92 2.52
C THR A 81 10.44 15.70 3.80
N GLU A 82 10.94 16.93 3.93
CA GLU A 82 10.71 17.76 5.11
C GLU A 82 9.23 18.08 5.33
N THR A 83 8.51 18.43 4.25
CA THR A 83 7.10 18.82 4.36
C THR A 83 6.25 17.67 4.87
N PHE A 84 6.40 16.48 4.28
CA PHE A 84 5.62 15.31 4.69
C PHE A 84 6.08 14.75 6.04
N LYS A 85 7.38 14.75 6.34
CA LYS A 85 7.89 14.39 7.66
C LYS A 85 7.28 15.28 8.75
N LYS A 86 7.30 16.60 8.54
CA LYS A 86 6.73 17.57 9.48
C LYS A 86 5.23 17.34 9.71
N LEU A 87 4.50 16.99 8.66
CA LEU A 87 3.07 16.68 8.76
C LEU A 87 2.82 15.41 9.58
N GLY A 88 3.66 14.38 9.39
CA GLY A 88 3.68 13.18 10.23
C GLY A 88 3.95 13.51 11.71
N ASP A 89 5.00 14.30 11.98
CA ASP A 89 5.35 14.74 13.33
C ASP A 89 4.18 15.48 14.01
N GLN A 90 3.54 16.41 13.31
CA GLN A 90 2.38 17.17 13.82
C GLN A 90 1.17 16.29 14.16
N LEU A 91 0.97 15.19 13.43
CA LEU A 91 -0.13 14.26 13.69
C LEU A 91 0.13 13.35 14.88
N MET A 92 1.39 13.01 15.12
CA MET A 92 1.82 12.21 16.27
C MET A 92 1.83 13.00 17.58
N GLU A 93 1.96 14.33 17.51
CA GLU A 93 1.76 15.21 18.67
C GLU A 93 0.30 15.23 19.16
N ALA A 94 0.14 15.45 20.46
CA ALA A 94 -1.18 15.60 21.07
C ALA A 94 -1.87 16.88 20.53
N PRO A 95 -3.14 16.80 20.09
CA PRO A 95 -3.88 17.98 19.65
C PRO A 95 -4.05 18.98 20.79
N GLN A 96 -4.03 20.27 20.46
CA GLN A 96 -4.24 21.34 21.45
C GLN A 96 -5.67 21.34 22.00
N GLY A 97 -5.82 21.70 23.28
CA GLY A 97 -7.11 22.00 23.90
C GLY A 97 -7.83 20.82 24.58
N SER A 98 -7.49 19.57 24.29
CA SER A 98 -8.01 18.40 25.03
C SER A 98 -7.24 17.12 24.71
N LYS A 99 -7.35 16.10 25.58
CA LYS A 99 -6.80 14.77 25.31
C LYS A 99 -7.64 14.08 24.22
N PRO A 100 -7.05 13.65 23.09
CA PRO A 100 -7.81 13.00 22.03
C PRO A 100 -8.38 11.66 22.50
N GLY A 101 -9.58 11.33 22.03
CA GLY A 101 -10.16 10.00 22.19
C GLY A 101 -9.49 8.96 21.28
N THR A 102 -9.73 7.68 21.56
CA THR A 102 -9.14 6.53 20.85
C THR A 102 -9.27 6.61 19.32
N GLN A 103 -10.47 6.92 18.80
CA GLN A 103 -10.69 7.00 17.36
C GLN A 103 -9.89 8.12 16.70
N THR A 104 -9.85 9.30 17.31
CA THR A 104 -9.06 10.44 16.81
C THR A 104 -7.57 10.08 16.78
N THR A 105 -7.05 9.50 17.86
CA THR A 105 -5.63 9.08 17.93
C THR A 105 -5.31 8.03 16.87
N ARG A 106 -6.18 7.03 16.69
CA ARG A 106 -6.02 5.96 15.69
C ARG A 106 -5.94 6.51 14.26
N LEU A 107 -6.89 7.35 13.87
CA LEU A 107 -6.95 7.90 12.52
C LEU A 107 -5.78 8.86 12.24
N ARG A 108 -5.37 9.65 13.24
CA ARG A 108 -4.16 10.48 13.13
C ARG A 108 -2.90 9.65 12.93
N ALA A 109 -2.76 8.55 13.67
CA ALA A 109 -1.62 7.64 13.54
C ALA A 109 -1.55 6.99 12.15
N LEU A 110 -2.69 6.59 11.56
CA LEU A 110 -2.73 6.06 10.19
C LEU A 110 -2.23 7.08 9.17
N ARG A 111 -2.69 8.34 9.28
CA ARG A 111 -2.24 9.42 8.39
C ARG A 111 -0.77 9.78 8.60
N ALA A 112 -0.30 9.78 9.85
CA ALA A 112 1.10 10.00 10.15
C ALA A 112 1.98 8.93 9.49
N ALA A 113 1.59 7.66 9.56
CA ALA A 113 2.29 6.56 8.89
C ALA A 113 2.40 6.81 7.37
N GLN A 114 1.32 7.26 6.72
CA GLN A 114 1.34 7.61 5.31
C GLN A 114 2.29 8.76 5.00
N TYR A 115 2.27 9.82 5.79
CA TYR A 115 3.12 10.99 5.53
C TYR A 115 4.59 10.73 5.82
N TYR A 116 4.92 9.90 6.81
CA TYR A 116 6.28 9.38 6.94
C TYR A 116 6.69 8.52 5.74
N GLY A 117 5.79 7.68 5.21
CA GLY A 117 6.03 6.91 3.99
C GLY A 117 6.29 7.80 2.77
N GLN A 118 5.53 8.88 2.61
CA GLN A 118 5.74 9.89 1.57
C GLN A 118 7.13 10.54 1.68
N ALA A 119 7.55 10.89 2.89
CA ALA A 119 8.87 11.45 3.12
C ALA A 119 9.97 10.43 2.82
N LEU A 120 9.82 9.18 3.28
CA LEU A 120 10.78 8.10 3.09
C LEU A 120 11.03 7.81 1.60
N PHE A 121 10.01 7.94 0.76
CA PHE A 121 10.11 7.69 -0.68
C PHE A 121 11.18 8.54 -1.39
N PHE A 122 11.46 9.76 -0.93
CA PHE A 122 12.42 10.68 -1.57
C PHE A 122 13.63 11.02 -0.69
N VAL A 123 13.76 10.40 0.49
CA VAL A 123 14.81 10.75 1.47
C VAL A 123 16.22 10.59 0.91
N LEU A 124 16.47 9.61 0.04
CA LEU A 124 17.79 9.41 -0.59
C LEU A 124 18.23 10.55 -1.51
N GLY A 125 17.28 11.33 -2.05
CA GLY A 125 17.56 12.53 -2.83
C GLY A 125 17.59 13.81 -2.01
N SER A 126 17.31 13.72 -0.71
CA SER A 126 17.30 14.85 0.22
C SER A 126 18.72 15.23 0.66
N ASP A 127 18.85 16.30 1.44
CA ASP A 127 20.11 16.75 2.02
C ASP A 127 20.56 15.84 3.18
N ASP A 128 19.72 14.92 3.66
CA ASP A 128 20.01 13.94 4.71
C ASP A 128 19.61 12.50 4.32
N PRO A 129 20.28 11.90 3.32
CA PRO A 129 19.97 10.55 2.85
C PRO A 129 20.23 9.47 3.90
N GLY A 130 21.01 9.75 4.96
CA GLY A 130 21.28 8.82 6.05
C GLY A 130 20.13 8.65 7.04
N SER A 131 19.05 9.43 6.90
CA SER A 131 17.91 9.42 7.83
C SER A 131 16.86 8.33 7.55
N GLU A 132 17.07 7.45 6.56
CA GLU A 132 16.16 6.36 6.18
C GLU A 132 15.65 5.54 7.36
N GLU A 133 16.58 5.02 8.19
CA GLU A 133 16.21 4.18 9.34
C GLU A 133 15.35 4.95 10.35
N GLN A 134 15.72 6.19 10.65
CA GLN A 134 14.99 7.05 11.58
C GLN A 134 13.57 7.33 11.07
N LEU A 135 13.47 7.68 9.79
CA LEU A 135 12.20 8.03 9.15
C LEU A 135 11.29 6.81 9.00
N TYR A 136 11.87 5.66 8.64
CA TYR A 136 11.17 4.37 8.65
C TYR A 136 10.64 4.05 10.06
N LYS A 137 11.47 4.15 11.11
CA LYS A 137 11.05 3.89 12.50
C LYS A 137 9.91 4.81 12.94
N ALA A 138 9.92 6.08 12.54
CA ALA A 138 8.84 7.01 12.82
C ALA A 138 7.52 6.57 12.14
N GLY A 139 7.58 6.26 10.85
CA GLY A 139 6.44 5.73 10.09
C GLY A 139 5.90 4.42 10.66
N ARG A 140 6.81 3.50 11.00
CA ARG A 140 6.50 2.21 11.61
C ARG A 140 5.84 2.36 12.98
N GLY A 141 6.35 3.25 13.82
CA GLY A 141 5.75 3.55 15.12
C GLY A 141 4.33 4.12 15.00
N ALA A 142 4.09 4.98 14.02
CA ALA A 142 2.74 5.48 13.72
C ALA A 142 1.80 4.36 13.22
N TRP A 143 2.30 3.45 12.38
CA TRP A 143 1.53 2.29 11.92
C TRP A 143 1.18 1.32 13.05
N ASP A 144 2.14 0.99 13.91
CA ASP A 144 1.88 0.14 15.07
C ASP A 144 0.88 0.81 16.02
N LYS A 145 0.97 2.14 16.20
CA LYS A 145 0.00 2.89 17.00
C LYS A 145 -1.41 2.84 16.40
N PHE A 146 -1.53 2.92 15.08
CA PHE A 146 -2.80 2.71 14.38
C PHE A 146 -3.34 1.30 14.64
N GLY A 147 -2.49 0.27 14.49
CA GLY A 147 -2.86 -1.12 14.71
C GLY A 147 -3.34 -1.39 16.14
N GLU A 148 -2.60 -0.95 17.16
CA GLU A 148 -2.96 -1.08 18.59
C GLU A 148 -4.37 -0.57 18.91
N LEU A 149 -4.81 0.48 18.22
CA LEU A 149 -6.08 1.15 18.48
C LEU A 149 -7.21 0.65 17.56
N CYS A 150 -6.92 -0.22 16.59
CA CYS A 150 -7.96 -0.89 15.81
C CYS A 150 -8.82 -1.80 16.69
N ASP A 151 -10.05 -2.06 16.23
CA ASP A 151 -11.00 -2.94 16.91
C ASP A 151 -11.58 -3.95 15.91
N PRO A 152 -11.17 -5.24 15.98
CA PRO A 152 -10.11 -5.76 16.85
C PRO A 152 -8.73 -5.26 16.41
N ALA A 153 -7.78 -5.20 17.35
CA ALA A 153 -6.38 -4.97 17.02
C ALA A 153 -5.83 -6.14 16.15
N PRO A 154 -4.94 -5.87 15.18
CA PRO A 154 -4.32 -6.93 14.41
C PRO A 154 -3.44 -7.79 15.31
N VAL A 155 -3.38 -9.09 15.02
CA VAL A 155 -2.42 -9.97 15.68
C VAL A 155 -1.05 -9.72 15.06
N THR A 156 -0.09 -9.29 15.86
CA THR A 156 1.30 -9.13 15.44
C THR A 156 2.13 -10.34 15.84
N ALA A 157 3.05 -10.74 14.99
CA ALA A 157 3.98 -11.84 15.27
C ALA A 157 5.27 -11.69 14.45
N ASN A 158 6.29 -12.45 14.85
CA ASN A 158 7.55 -12.59 14.13
C ASN A 158 7.63 -14.01 13.58
N VAL A 159 7.28 -14.19 12.30
CA VAL A 159 7.26 -15.50 11.65
C VAL A 159 8.68 -15.94 11.31
N PRO A 160 9.13 -17.13 11.73
CA PRO A 160 10.50 -17.57 11.44
C PRO A 160 10.83 -17.63 9.95
N TYR A 161 11.93 -16.99 9.54
CA TYR A 161 12.49 -17.06 8.19
C TYR A 161 14.02 -17.00 8.22
N GLY A 162 14.68 -18.12 7.99
CA GLY A 162 16.14 -18.19 8.09
C GLY A 162 16.65 -17.68 9.44
N LYS A 163 17.47 -16.62 9.42
CA LYS A 163 18.01 -15.95 10.63
C LYS A 163 17.24 -14.70 11.03
N THR A 164 16.37 -14.17 10.18
CA THR A 164 15.67 -12.89 10.39
C THR A 164 14.17 -13.11 10.30
N PRO A 165 13.43 -12.99 11.40
CA PRO A 165 11.99 -13.23 11.37
C PRO A 165 11.26 -12.17 10.55
N LEU A 166 10.16 -12.57 9.92
CA LEU A 166 9.26 -11.67 9.19
C LEU A 166 8.24 -11.08 10.18
N PRO A 167 8.24 -9.76 10.44
CA PRO A 167 7.18 -9.16 11.22
C PRO A 167 5.89 -9.18 10.42
N VAL A 168 4.79 -9.54 11.06
CA VAL A 168 3.46 -9.63 10.43
C VAL A 168 2.39 -8.90 11.23
N TRP A 169 1.34 -8.47 10.52
CA TRP A 169 0.10 -7.92 11.08
C TRP A 169 -1.08 -8.62 10.42
N PHE A 170 -1.82 -9.36 11.23
CA PHE A 170 -2.98 -10.10 10.78
C PHE A 170 -4.27 -9.41 11.23
N PHE A 171 -4.91 -8.73 10.30
CA PHE A 171 -6.16 -8.01 10.50
C PHE A 171 -7.35 -8.95 10.33
N ARG A 172 -8.38 -8.75 11.16
CA ARG A 172 -9.62 -9.51 11.17
C ARG A 172 -10.80 -8.54 11.21
N PRO A 173 -11.93 -8.87 10.57
CA PRO A 173 -13.09 -7.98 10.54
C PRO A 173 -13.78 -7.85 11.91
N ASP A 174 -13.65 -8.86 12.76
CA ASP A 174 -14.22 -8.89 14.12
C ASP A 174 -13.46 -9.87 15.03
N ALA A 175 -13.85 -9.90 16.30
CA ALA A 175 -13.28 -10.78 17.32
C ALA A 175 -13.97 -12.15 17.47
N SER A 176 -14.86 -12.54 16.54
CA SER A 176 -15.66 -13.78 16.66
C SER A 176 -14.83 -15.07 16.60
N GLY A 177 -13.64 -15.01 16.00
CA GLY A 177 -12.85 -16.19 15.68
C GLY A 177 -13.44 -17.05 14.56
N GLU A 178 -14.42 -16.53 13.82
CA GLU A 178 -14.98 -17.21 12.65
C GLU A 178 -13.88 -17.52 11.63
N ARG A 179 -13.96 -18.71 11.03
CA ARG A 179 -13.05 -19.14 9.98
C ARG A 179 -13.36 -18.39 8.68
N ARG A 180 -12.43 -17.56 8.21
CA ARG A 180 -12.64 -16.65 7.07
C ARG A 180 -11.65 -16.86 5.92
N PRO A 181 -12.02 -16.51 4.67
CA PRO A 181 -11.03 -16.33 3.60
C PRO A 181 -9.94 -15.33 4.02
N THR A 182 -8.71 -15.55 3.57
CA THR A 182 -7.56 -14.71 3.94
C THR A 182 -6.83 -14.23 2.70
N VAL A 183 -6.50 -12.95 2.64
CA VAL A 183 -5.58 -12.40 1.64
C VAL A 183 -4.23 -12.05 2.27
N ILE A 184 -3.14 -12.49 1.64
CA ILE A 184 -1.77 -12.07 1.95
C ILE A 184 -1.44 -10.93 1.00
N LEU A 185 -1.09 -9.77 1.55
CA LEU A 185 -0.70 -8.59 0.78
C LEU A 185 0.81 -8.38 0.87
N THR A 186 1.48 -8.40 -0.27
CA THR A 186 2.93 -8.20 -0.39
C THR A 186 3.21 -6.82 -0.97
N ASN A 187 4.08 -6.07 -0.31
CA ASN A 187 4.44 -4.73 -0.75
C ASN A 187 5.45 -4.72 -1.90
N GLY A 188 5.64 -3.57 -2.56
CA GLY A 188 6.67 -3.37 -3.58
C GLY A 188 8.08 -3.18 -3.01
N SER A 189 8.98 -2.61 -3.80
CA SER A 189 10.35 -2.27 -3.38
C SER A 189 10.43 -1.07 -2.46
N ASP A 190 9.53 -0.12 -2.62
CA ASP A 190 9.53 1.22 -2.02
C ASP A 190 8.32 1.48 -1.11
N GLY A 191 7.33 0.58 -1.12
CA GLY A 191 6.10 0.74 -0.33
C GLY A 191 6.29 0.41 1.16
N GLN A 192 5.41 0.99 1.99
CA GLN A 192 5.36 0.83 3.44
C GLN A 192 4.07 0.12 3.88
N ASN A 193 3.98 -0.36 5.13
CA ASN A 193 2.83 -1.18 5.59
C ASN A 193 1.47 -0.47 5.40
N VAL A 194 1.46 0.85 5.54
CA VAL A 194 0.28 1.69 5.30
C VAL A 194 -0.21 1.65 3.85
N ASP A 195 0.65 1.37 2.87
CA ASP A 195 0.23 1.18 1.48
C ASP A 195 -0.59 -0.11 1.32
N MET A 196 -0.33 -1.14 2.14
CA MET A 196 -1.17 -2.34 2.14
C MET A 196 -2.56 -2.06 2.73
N TRP A 197 -2.68 -1.08 3.63
CA TRP A 197 -3.98 -0.62 4.13
C TRP A 197 -4.86 -0.07 3.02
N THR A 198 -4.29 0.84 2.22
CA THR A 198 -4.98 1.49 1.11
C THR A 198 -5.16 0.57 -0.10
N TYR A 199 -4.19 -0.33 -0.34
CA TYR A 199 -4.23 -1.28 -1.44
C TYR A 199 -5.31 -2.37 -1.26
N GLY A 200 -5.49 -2.89 -0.04
CA GLY A 200 -6.46 -3.97 0.13
C GLY A 200 -6.84 -4.44 1.53
N VAL A 201 -6.13 -4.07 2.62
CA VAL A 201 -6.56 -4.51 3.97
C VAL A 201 -7.94 -3.98 4.30
N SER A 202 -8.16 -2.66 4.15
CA SER A 202 -9.46 -2.03 4.41
C SER A 202 -10.59 -2.71 3.62
N ALA A 203 -10.38 -2.91 2.32
CA ALA A 203 -11.30 -3.59 1.42
C ALA A 203 -11.57 -5.06 1.78
N ALA A 204 -10.55 -5.80 2.27
CA ALA A 204 -10.70 -7.19 2.72
C ALA A 204 -11.58 -7.25 3.97
N LEU A 205 -11.33 -6.38 4.95
CA LEU A 205 -12.10 -6.32 6.19
C LEU A 205 -13.59 -5.99 5.93
N GLU A 206 -13.87 -5.01 5.06
CA GLU A 206 -15.24 -4.68 4.63
C GLU A 206 -15.99 -5.86 3.99
N ARG A 207 -15.25 -6.80 3.37
CA ARG A 207 -15.81 -8.01 2.74
C ARG A 207 -15.88 -9.21 3.70
N GLY A 208 -15.48 -9.03 4.96
CA GLY A 208 -15.43 -10.10 5.95
C GLY A 208 -14.26 -11.07 5.77
N TRP A 209 -13.18 -10.66 5.09
CA TRP A 209 -11.96 -11.44 4.90
C TRP A 209 -10.90 -11.03 5.93
N ASN A 210 -10.03 -11.97 6.29
CA ASN A 210 -8.80 -11.63 7.00
C ASN A 210 -7.76 -11.06 6.03
N ALA A 211 -6.84 -10.25 6.54
CA ALA A 211 -5.74 -9.70 5.76
C ALA A 211 -4.41 -9.83 6.51
N LEU A 212 -3.40 -10.37 5.84
CA LEU A 212 -2.04 -10.48 6.35
C LEU A 212 -1.12 -9.50 5.62
N VAL A 213 -0.48 -8.63 6.38
CA VAL A 213 0.61 -7.75 5.92
C VAL A 213 1.90 -8.21 6.60
N TYR A 214 3.04 -8.07 5.92
CA TYR A 214 4.35 -8.42 6.47
C TYR A 214 5.46 -7.58 5.81
N ASP A 215 6.63 -7.55 6.45
CA ASP A 215 7.87 -7.09 5.81
C ASP A 215 8.70 -8.29 5.38
N GLY A 216 9.04 -8.36 4.09
CA GLY A 216 9.96 -9.35 3.52
C GLY A 216 11.40 -8.83 3.40
N PRO A 217 12.37 -9.68 3.01
CA PRO A 217 13.75 -9.25 2.74
C PRO A 217 13.80 -8.05 1.76
N GLY A 218 14.61 -7.03 2.00
CA GLY A 218 14.62 -5.86 1.13
C GLY A 218 13.38 -4.97 1.23
N GLN A 219 12.52 -5.18 2.22
CA GLN A 219 11.33 -4.36 2.48
C GLN A 219 11.26 -3.95 3.96
N GLY A 220 10.68 -2.79 4.23
CA GLY A 220 10.33 -2.32 5.58
C GLY A 220 11.42 -2.57 6.62
N GLN A 221 11.05 -3.22 7.73
CA GLN A 221 11.94 -3.49 8.86
C GLN A 221 13.21 -4.21 8.43
N LEU A 222 13.06 -5.23 7.58
CA LEU A 222 14.16 -6.07 7.15
C LEU A 222 15.18 -5.25 6.36
N LEU A 223 14.74 -4.32 5.51
CA LEU A 223 15.66 -3.43 4.78
C LEU A 223 16.25 -2.34 5.67
N PHE A 224 15.39 -1.49 6.23
CA PHE A 224 15.82 -0.21 6.79
C PHE A 224 16.50 -0.36 8.16
N VAL A 225 16.19 -1.42 8.91
CA VAL A 225 16.71 -1.61 10.27
C VAL A 225 17.63 -2.83 10.33
N ASP A 226 17.16 -3.97 9.82
CA ASP A 226 17.93 -5.23 9.94
C ASP A 226 18.96 -5.39 8.82
N GLN A 227 18.99 -4.47 7.85
CA GLN A 227 19.93 -4.43 6.72
C GLN A 227 19.94 -5.73 5.89
N VAL A 228 18.80 -6.41 5.83
CA VAL A 228 18.51 -7.56 4.99
C VAL A 228 17.95 -7.08 3.67
N VAL A 229 18.72 -7.27 2.59
CA VAL A 229 18.35 -6.87 1.22
C VAL A 229 17.45 -7.91 0.54
N PHE A 230 16.97 -7.59 -0.67
CA PHE A 230 16.19 -8.51 -1.50
C PHE A 230 16.94 -9.84 -1.70
N THR A 231 16.20 -10.94 -1.55
CA THR A 231 16.69 -12.27 -1.88
C THR A 231 16.33 -12.65 -3.32
N PRO A 232 17.24 -13.30 -4.07
CA PRO A 232 16.89 -13.87 -5.38
C PRO A 232 15.95 -15.09 -5.26
N HIS A 233 15.77 -15.63 -4.05
CA HIS A 233 14.92 -16.78 -3.75
C HIS A 233 13.58 -16.35 -3.12
N TRP A 234 12.93 -15.35 -3.71
CA TRP A 234 11.72 -14.73 -3.15
C TRP A 234 10.54 -15.71 -3.03
N GLU A 235 10.50 -16.73 -3.89
CA GLU A 235 9.52 -17.81 -3.87
C GLU A 235 9.44 -18.56 -2.53
N THR A 236 10.47 -18.42 -1.69
CA THR A 236 10.55 -19.04 -0.35
C THR A 236 9.94 -18.20 0.77
N VAL A 237 9.67 -16.90 0.53
CA VAL A 237 9.25 -15.94 1.58
C VAL A 237 7.80 -16.19 2.02
N VAL A 238 6.92 -16.57 1.09
CA VAL A 238 5.49 -16.74 1.38
C VAL A 238 5.19 -18.05 2.11
N THR A 239 5.98 -19.11 1.89
CA THR A 239 5.77 -20.42 2.51
C THR A 239 5.64 -20.38 4.04
N PRO A 240 6.57 -19.77 4.81
CA PRO A 240 6.43 -19.71 6.27
C PRO A 240 5.22 -18.89 6.73
N LEU A 241 4.78 -17.90 5.96
CA LEU A 241 3.55 -17.15 6.24
C LEU A 241 2.31 -18.03 6.10
N VAL A 242 2.27 -18.86 5.04
CA VAL A 242 1.19 -19.82 4.82
C VAL A 242 1.18 -20.90 5.92
N ASP A 243 2.34 -21.40 6.31
CA ASP A 243 2.45 -22.37 7.42
C ASP A 243 1.98 -21.75 8.74
N TRP A 244 2.31 -20.48 8.99
CA TRP A 244 1.81 -19.74 10.16
C TRP A 244 0.28 -19.58 10.13
N LEU A 245 -0.30 -19.28 8.96
CA LEU A 245 -1.75 -19.21 8.79
C LEU A 245 -2.44 -20.57 8.96
N ALA A 246 -1.80 -21.67 8.54
CA ALA A 246 -2.33 -23.02 8.67
C ALA A 246 -2.51 -23.48 10.12
N ALA A 247 -1.74 -22.90 11.05
CA ALA A 247 -1.88 -23.17 12.48
C ALA A 247 -3.07 -22.43 13.12
N ARG A 248 -3.76 -21.55 12.39
CA ARG A 248 -4.83 -20.71 12.94
C ARG A 248 -6.21 -21.32 12.69
N SER A 249 -7.06 -21.31 13.73
CA SER A 249 -8.44 -21.79 13.62
C SER A 249 -9.37 -20.85 12.85
N ASP A 250 -9.06 -19.55 12.85
CA ASP A 250 -9.81 -18.45 12.23
C ASP A 250 -9.49 -18.23 10.74
N VAL A 251 -8.71 -19.13 10.12
CA VAL A 251 -8.33 -19.09 8.70
C VAL A 251 -8.94 -20.25 7.93
N ASP A 252 -9.64 -19.94 6.83
CA ASP A 252 -10.08 -20.93 5.84
C ASP A 252 -8.93 -21.25 4.89
N MET A 253 -8.17 -22.32 5.18
CA MET A 253 -7.07 -22.75 4.33
C MET A 253 -7.50 -23.09 2.90
N GLY A 254 -8.79 -23.38 2.64
CA GLY A 254 -9.29 -23.59 1.28
C GLY A 254 -9.46 -22.30 0.47
N LYS A 255 -9.27 -21.12 1.09
CA LYS A 255 -9.50 -19.80 0.50
C LYS A 255 -8.42 -18.79 0.91
N ILE A 256 -7.18 -19.08 0.51
CA ILE A 256 -6.06 -18.14 0.64
C ILE A 256 -5.78 -17.50 -0.72
N ALA A 257 -5.74 -16.17 -0.73
CA ALA A 257 -5.28 -15.38 -1.87
C ALA A 257 -3.93 -14.73 -1.54
N LEU A 258 -3.09 -14.56 -2.56
CA LEU A 258 -1.85 -13.78 -2.50
C LEU A 258 -1.96 -12.67 -3.54
N THR A 259 -1.65 -11.44 -3.13
CA THR A 259 -1.56 -10.29 -4.04
C THR A 259 -0.31 -9.47 -3.74
N GLY A 260 0.25 -8.87 -4.78
CA GLY A 260 1.42 -8.00 -4.70
C GLY A 260 1.13 -6.64 -5.32
N LEU A 261 1.67 -5.58 -4.73
CA LEU A 261 1.66 -4.23 -5.30
C LEU A 261 2.99 -3.95 -6.02
N SER A 262 2.93 -3.32 -7.20
CA SER A 262 4.12 -2.92 -7.95
C SER A 262 5.05 -4.12 -8.24
N MET A 263 6.34 -4.04 -7.91
CA MET A 263 7.31 -5.12 -8.06
C MET A 263 6.84 -6.45 -7.43
N ALA A 264 6.02 -6.42 -6.37
CA ALA A 264 5.50 -7.65 -5.80
C ALA A 264 4.52 -8.42 -6.68
N GLY A 265 4.01 -7.83 -7.76
CA GLY A 265 3.29 -8.58 -8.79
C GLY A 265 4.16 -9.65 -9.45
N ASP A 266 5.47 -9.39 -9.56
CA ASP A 266 6.48 -10.32 -10.07
C ASP A 266 7.07 -11.20 -8.97
N LEU A 267 7.10 -10.70 -7.73
CA LEU A 267 7.52 -11.46 -6.54
C LEU A 267 6.44 -12.45 -6.05
N ALA A 268 5.26 -12.45 -6.65
CA ALA A 268 4.17 -13.39 -6.34
C ALA A 268 4.02 -14.54 -7.37
N PRO A 269 5.07 -15.33 -7.73
CA PRO A 269 4.86 -16.63 -8.34
C PRO A 269 4.42 -17.64 -7.27
N GLU A 270 3.83 -18.76 -7.70
CA GLU A 270 3.28 -19.80 -6.82
C GLU A 270 4.23 -20.13 -5.66
N PRO A 271 3.76 -20.10 -4.40
CA PRO A 271 4.55 -20.60 -3.29
C PRO A 271 4.91 -22.05 -3.57
N ARG A 272 6.18 -22.40 -3.30
CA ARG A 272 6.64 -23.79 -3.42
C ARG A 272 5.69 -24.70 -2.61
N PRO A 273 5.25 -25.87 -3.12
CA PRO A 273 4.31 -26.71 -2.41
C PRO A 273 4.79 -26.99 -0.98
N SER A 274 4.01 -26.55 0.00
CA SER A 274 4.26 -26.89 1.40
C SER A 274 3.94 -28.38 1.62
N ARG A 275 4.43 -28.93 2.74
CA ARG A 275 4.27 -30.36 3.09
C ARG A 275 2.82 -30.80 3.33
N THR A 276 1.87 -29.86 3.25
CA THR A 276 0.47 -30.00 3.68
C THR A 276 -0.54 -29.72 2.57
N GLY A 277 -0.21 -30.01 1.30
CA GLY A 277 -1.18 -29.97 0.19
C GLY A 277 -1.58 -28.56 -0.24
N SER A 278 -1.62 -28.31 -1.56
CA SER A 278 -1.81 -26.97 -2.11
C SER A 278 -3.28 -26.54 -2.09
N PRO A 279 -3.65 -25.44 -1.41
CA PRO A 279 -4.94 -24.80 -1.65
C PRO A 279 -4.99 -24.14 -3.03
N LEU A 280 -6.20 -23.96 -3.56
CA LEU A 280 -6.43 -23.37 -4.87
C LEU A 280 -6.05 -21.88 -4.84
N TRP A 281 -4.92 -21.52 -5.46
CA TRP A 281 -4.41 -20.14 -5.50
C TRP A 281 -5.15 -19.33 -6.57
N TRP A 282 -5.78 -18.22 -6.17
CA TRP A 282 -6.32 -17.25 -7.13
C TRP A 282 -5.35 -16.08 -7.31
N ARG A 283 -4.78 -15.97 -8.50
CA ARG A 283 -3.97 -14.83 -8.91
C ARG A 283 -4.90 -13.70 -9.35
N CYS A 284 -4.77 -12.52 -8.75
CA CYS A 284 -5.39 -11.31 -9.25
C CYS A 284 -4.30 -10.45 -9.91
N PRO A 285 -4.09 -10.52 -11.24
CA PRO A 285 -3.14 -9.65 -11.91
C PRO A 285 -3.71 -8.22 -11.95
N ALA A 286 -3.44 -7.43 -10.91
CA ALA A 286 -3.71 -6.00 -10.89
C ALA A 286 -2.37 -5.25 -10.98
N CYS A 287 -1.81 -5.19 -12.18
CA CYS A 287 -0.94 -4.11 -12.69
C CYS A 287 -0.31 -4.54 -14.01
N SER A 288 -1.04 -4.38 -15.10
CA SER A 288 -0.42 -4.23 -16.43
C SER A 288 -1.20 -3.27 -17.33
N ARG A 289 -2.33 -2.72 -16.87
CA ARG A 289 -3.06 -1.63 -17.54
C ARG A 289 -3.76 -0.73 -16.51
N PRO A 290 -3.66 0.61 -16.62
CA PRO A 290 -4.42 1.52 -15.78
C PRO A 290 -5.90 1.42 -16.16
N GLY A 291 -6.70 0.77 -15.32
CA GLY A 291 -8.12 0.56 -15.59
C GLY A 291 -8.83 -0.23 -14.50
N TRP A 292 -9.19 0.45 -13.41
CA TRP A 292 -10.41 0.28 -12.60
C TRP A 292 -11.19 -1.06 -12.71
N ALA A 293 -10.55 -2.21 -12.46
CA ALA A 293 -11.22 -3.50 -12.52
C ALA A 293 -11.98 -3.90 -11.23
N PHE A 294 -11.99 -3.05 -10.20
CA PHE A 294 -12.70 -3.33 -8.93
C PHE A 294 -14.12 -2.73 -8.84
N LEU A 295 -14.59 -2.02 -9.87
CA LEU A 295 -15.93 -1.41 -9.91
C LEU A 295 -16.73 -1.88 -11.12
N ARG A 296 -17.25 -3.12 -11.08
CA ARG A 296 -18.50 -3.51 -11.78
C ARG A 296 -18.90 -4.96 -11.46
N ARG A 297 -19.81 -5.14 -10.51
CA ARG A 297 -20.97 -6.06 -10.64
C ARG A 297 -21.89 -5.98 -9.42
N SER A 298 -22.96 -5.18 -9.53
CA SER A 298 -24.29 -5.50 -8.94
C SER A 298 -25.36 -4.48 -9.35
N VAL A 299 -25.74 -4.48 -10.63
CA VAL A 299 -27.13 -4.16 -10.98
C VAL A 299 -27.64 -5.33 -11.80
N ARG A 300 -28.18 -6.35 -11.10
CA ARG A 300 -28.97 -7.39 -11.75
C ARG A 300 -30.30 -6.77 -12.16
N SER A 301 -30.50 -6.63 -13.47
CA SER A 301 -31.79 -6.39 -14.08
C SER A 301 -32.76 -7.52 -13.71
N SER A 302 -33.89 -7.16 -13.12
CA SER A 302 -35.02 -8.06 -12.84
C SER A 302 -35.60 -8.62 -14.17
N PRO A 303 -36.12 -9.87 -14.22
CA PRO A 303 -36.63 -10.44 -15.46
C PRO A 303 -37.94 -9.75 -15.87
N ARG A 304 -38.00 -9.31 -17.13
CA ARG A 304 -39.21 -8.84 -17.80
C ARG A 304 -40.33 -9.88 -17.73
N THR A 305 -41.40 -9.58 -16.99
CA THR A 305 -42.70 -10.22 -17.21
C THR A 305 -43.38 -9.57 -18.41
N ARG A 306 -43.75 -10.40 -19.38
CA ARG A 306 -44.46 -10.02 -20.60
C ARG A 306 -45.96 -10.20 -20.33
N LYS A 307 -46.78 -9.15 -20.43
CA LYS A 307 -48.20 -9.21 -20.86
C LYS A 307 -48.67 -7.84 -21.37
N ARG A 308 -49.59 -7.92 -22.34
CA ARG A 308 -49.96 -6.99 -23.42
C ARG A 308 -50.90 -5.82 -22.98
N PRO A 309 -51.22 -4.85 -23.88
CA PRO A 309 -51.65 -3.51 -23.53
C PRO A 309 -53.17 -3.33 -23.48
N THR A 310 -53.64 -2.31 -22.75
CA THR A 310 -54.93 -1.65 -22.97
C THR A 310 -54.86 -0.17 -22.62
N THR A 311 -55.70 0.57 -23.32
CA THR A 311 -55.74 2.00 -23.64
C THR A 311 -56.30 2.94 -22.56
N SER A 312 -56.02 4.23 -22.77
CA SER A 312 -56.86 5.41 -22.50
C SER A 312 -56.95 5.96 -21.07
N GLY A 313 -56.89 7.29 -20.95
CA GLY A 313 -57.32 7.99 -19.74
C GLY A 313 -56.52 9.25 -19.39
N THR A 314 -56.75 10.33 -20.14
CA THR A 314 -56.39 11.72 -19.82
C THR A 314 -56.75 12.14 -18.38
N ARG A 315 -55.88 12.87 -17.68
CA ARG A 315 -56.15 14.24 -17.16
C ARG A 315 -54.93 14.88 -16.46
N ARG A 316 -54.75 16.17 -16.78
CA ARG A 316 -53.83 17.15 -16.20
C ARG A 316 -54.18 17.46 -14.73
N SER A 317 -53.17 17.70 -13.90
CA SER A 317 -53.02 18.95 -13.10
C SER A 317 -51.84 18.86 -12.12
N SER A 318 -50.86 19.74 -12.25
CA SER A 318 -49.94 20.19 -11.19
C SER A 318 -50.35 21.62 -10.79
N PRO A 319 -49.68 22.29 -9.83
CA PRO A 319 -49.20 21.87 -8.51
C PRO A 319 -49.71 22.84 -7.41
N ARG A 320 -49.58 22.52 -6.11
CA ARG A 320 -49.51 23.56 -5.06
C ARG A 320 -48.48 23.24 -3.99
N CYS A 321 -47.46 24.09 -3.95
CA CYS A 321 -46.59 24.33 -2.81
C CYS A 321 -47.39 24.86 -1.61
N LEU A 322 -47.10 24.37 -0.41
CA LEU A 322 -47.34 25.10 0.83
C LEU A 322 -46.16 24.86 1.79
N ARG A 323 -45.46 25.96 2.07
CA ARG A 323 -44.42 26.14 3.10
C ARG A 323 -45.08 26.41 4.47
N PRO A 324 -44.31 26.40 5.58
CA PRO A 324 -44.75 25.96 6.90
C PRO A 324 -45.35 27.07 7.79
N ARG A 325 -45.98 26.67 8.90
CA ARG A 325 -46.25 27.53 10.07
C ARG A 325 -45.61 26.94 11.34
N PRO A 326 -45.10 27.78 12.26
CA PRO A 326 -44.40 27.35 13.47
C PRO A 326 -45.27 27.44 14.76
N ARG A 327 -44.68 26.89 15.83
CA ARG A 327 -44.93 27.05 17.28
C ARG A 327 -46.06 26.24 17.93
N ARG A 328 -45.67 25.30 18.79
CA ARG A 328 -45.57 25.53 20.25
C ARG A 328 -44.29 24.90 20.78
#